data_AF-A0A946QZ54-F1
#
_entry.id   AF-A0A946QZ54-F1
#
_cell.length_a   1.000
_cell.length_b   1.000
_cell.length_c   1.000
_cell.angle_alpha   90.00
_cell.angle_beta   90.00
_cell.angle_gamma   90.00
#
_symmetry.space_group_name_H-M   'P 1'
#
loop_
_entity.id
_entity.type
_entity.pdbx_description
1 polymer ?
#
loop_
_entity_poly.entity_id
_entity_poly.type
_entity_poly.pdbx_seq_one_letter_code
_entity_poly.pdbx_strand_id
1 'polypeptide(L)' 'MGEKKTTPITINDTEYTLEDMTPEQQAMVNHVADLDRKISSTQFNLDQLSVGRQAFMNMLTQQLEVDDAVAEEN' A
#
# COMPACT_ATOMS: atom_id res chain seq x y z
N MET A 1 31.51 26.50 11.94
CA MET A 1 31.52 25.33 11.04
C MET A 1 30.20 24.61 11.24
N GLY A 2 29.39 24.47 10.20
CA GLY A 2 28.10 23.77 10.30
C GLY A 2 28.32 22.26 10.41
N GLU A 3 27.60 21.61 11.32
CA GLU A 3 27.60 20.16 11.42
C GLU A 3 27.18 19.56 10.07
N LYS A 4 27.97 18.62 9.55
CA LYS A 4 27.53 17.81 8.41
C LYS A 4 26.36 16.97 8.90
N LYS A 5 25.16 17.25 8.38
CA LYS A 5 24.04 16.31 8.51
C LYS A 5 24.42 15.04 7.76
N THR A 6 24.41 13.93 8.48
CA THR A 6 24.52 12.58 7.92
C THR A 6 23.15 11.92 8.00
N THR A 7 22.80 11.17 6.96
CA THR A 7 21.54 10.43 6.86
C THR A 7 21.85 8.95 7.02
N PRO A 8 21.67 8.37 8.23
CA PRO A 8 21.87 6.95 8.43
C PRO A 8 20.75 6.16 7.75
N ILE A 9 21.10 5.09 7.05
CA ILE A 9 20.18 4.13 6.45
C ILE A 9 20.62 2.70 6.79
N THR A 10 19.66 1.78 6.93
CA THR A 10 19.95 0.38 7.23
C THR A 10 19.55 -0.48 6.04
N ILE A 11 20.48 -1.28 5.53
CA ILE A 11 20.25 -2.23 4.43
C ILE A 11 20.78 -3.59 4.89
N ASN A 12 19.92 -4.62 4.92
CA ASN A 12 20.27 -5.97 5.37
C ASN A 12 21.01 -5.99 6.72
N ASP A 13 20.42 -5.33 7.73
CA ASP A 13 20.97 -5.20 9.09
C ASP A 13 22.36 -4.53 9.18
N THR A 14 22.80 -3.88 8.11
CA THR A 14 24.04 -3.10 8.08
C THR A 14 23.73 -1.62 7.96
N GLU A 15 24.35 -0.80 8.81
CA GLU A 15 24.23 0.66 8.76
C GLU A 15 25.16 1.27 7.71
N TYR A 16 24.63 2.22 6.95
CA TYR A 16 25.35 3.03 5.98
C TYR A 16 25.00 4.50 6.17
N THR A 17 25.90 5.39 5.72
CA THR A 17 25.64 6.82 5.60
C THR A 17 25.35 7.14 4.14
N LEU A 18 24.21 7.75 3.84
CA LEU A 18 23.80 8.06 2.46
C LEU A 18 24.82 8.96 1.74
N GLU A 19 25.37 9.94 2.45
CA GLU A 19 26.34 10.90 1.90
C GLU A 19 27.70 10.26 1.56
N ASP A 20 27.99 9.08 2.09
CA ASP A 20 29.21 8.30 1.80
C ASP A 20 29.04 7.40 0.56
N MET A 21 27.83 7.31 -0.01
CA MET A 21 27.52 6.51 -1.20
C MET A 21 27.80 7.25 -2.51
N THR A 22 27.99 6.50 -3.61
CA THR A 22 28.09 7.10 -4.95
C THR A 22 26.74 7.72 -5.38
N PRO A 23 26.74 8.66 -6.34
CA PRO A 23 25.49 9.24 -6.86
C PRO A 23 24.49 8.18 -7.36
N GLU A 24 24.97 7.13 -8.03
CA GLU A 24 24.12 6.04 -8.50
C GLU A 24 23.51 5.26 -7.34
N GLN A 25 24.29 5.00 -6.29
CA GLN A 25 23.81 4.31 -5.08
C GLN A 25 22.75 5.15 -4.35
N GLN A 26 22.96 6.46 -4.20
CA GLN A 26 21.97 7.37 -3.63
C GLN A 26 20.68 7.39 -4.46
N ALA A 27 20.79 7.41 -5.80
CA ALA A 27 19.63 7.31 -6.68
C ALA A 27 18.86 6.00 -6.48
N MET A 28 19.57 4.86 -6.35
CA MET A 28 18.95 3.57 -6.05
C MET A 28 18.20 3.58 -4.71
N VAL A 29 18.80 4.13 -3.65
CA VAL A 29 18.13 4.28 -2.34
C VAL A 29 16.86 5.11 -2.47
N ASN A 30 16.91 6.24 -3.19
CA ASN A 30 15.75 7.08 -3.42
C ASN A 30 14.64 6.36 -4.21
N HIS A 31 15.01 5.56 -5.21
CA HIS A 31 14.05 4.75 -5.95
C HIS A 31 13.39 3.69 -5.09
N VAL A 32 14.15 2.98 -4.25
CA VAL A 32 13.60 1.99 -3.30
C VAL A 32 12.61 2.67 -2.36
N ALA A 33 12.98 3.79 -1.74
CA ALA A 33 12.10 4.51 -0.83
C ALA A 33 10.82 5.04 -1.51
N ASP A 34 10.89 5.45 -2.77
CA ASP A 34 9.71 5.84 -3.56
C ASP A 34 8.82 4.64 -3.89
N LEU A 35 9.41 3.50 -4.26
CA LEU A 35 8.67 2.27 -4.53
C LEU A 35 7.96 1.76 -3.29
N ASP A 36 8.58 1.78 -2.11
CA ASP A 36 7.93 1.39 -0.86
C ASP A 36 6.69 2.24 -0.55
N ARG A 37 6.77 3.56 -0.76
CA ARG A 37 5.62 4.46 -0.62
C ARG A 37 4.50 4.11 -1.61
N LYS A 38 4.86 3.84 -2.87
CA LYS A 38 3.89 3.47 -3.91
C LYS A 38 3.22 2.12 -3.62
N ILE A 39 3.98 1.15 -3.13
CA ILE A 39 3.46 -0.16 -2.72
C ILE A 39 2.45 0.03 -1.58
N SER A 40 2.81 0.78 -0.54
CA SER A 40 1.91 1.04 0.60
C SER A 40 0.61 1.73 0.17
N SER A 41 0.70 2.78 -0.66
CA SER A 41 -0.47 3.47 -1.20
C SER A 41 -1.36 2.54 -2.07
N THR A 42 -0.74 1.70 -2.88
CA THR A 42 -1.46 0.73 -3.72
C THR A 42 -2.18 -0.31 -2.87
N GLN A 43 -1.52 -0.82 -1.81
CA GLN A 43 -2.14 -1.76 -0.88
C GLN A 43 -3.37 -1.14 -0.21
N PHE A 44 -3.27 0.10 0.28
CA PHE A 44 -4.40 0.82 0.86
C PHE A 44 -5.58 0.95 -0.11
N ASN A 45 -5.31 1.32 -1.37
CA ASN A 45 -6.36 1.40 -2.40
C ASN A 45 -6.99 0.04 -2.67
N LEU A 46 -6.18 -1.03 -2.72
CA LEU A 46 -6.67 -2.40 -2.90
C LEU A 46 -7.58 -2.83 -1.74
N ASP A 47 -7.24 -2.48 -0.51
CA ASP A 47 -8.06 -2.77 0.67
C ASP A 47 -9.43 -2.08 0.56
N GLN A 48 -9.45 -0.81 0.17
CA GLN A 48 -10.70 -0.06 -0.05
C GLN A 48 -11.57 -0.69 -1.15
N LEU A 49 -10.96 -1.05 -2.29
CA LEU A 49 -11.65 -1.71 -3.39
C LEU A 49 -12.24 -3.07 -2.96
N SER A 50 -11.49 -3.83 -2.18
CA SER A 50 -11.91 -5.13 -1.67
C SER A 50 -13.11 -5.01 -0.73
N VAL A 51 -13.08 -4.05 0.20
CA VAL A 51 -14.20 -3.74 1.09
C VAL A 51 -15.43 -3.29 0.30
N GLY A 52 -15.26 -2.36 -0.65
CA GLY A 52 -16.36 -1.87 -1.48
C GLY A 52 -17.02 -3.00 -2.29
N ARG A 53 -16.21 -3.87 -2.91
CA ARG A 53 -16.71 -5.04 -3.64
C ARG A 53 -17.52 -5.97 -2.73
N GLN A 54 -17.02 -6.27 -1.53
CA GLN A 54 -17.71 -7.15 -0.59
C GLN A 54 -19.05 -6.54 -0.14
N ALA A 55 -19.08 -5.24 0.14
CA ALA A 55 -20.30 -4.53 0.52
C ALA A 55 -21.38 -4.65 -0.58
N PHE A 56 -21.02 -4.38 -1.84
CA PHE A 56 -21.95 -4.52 -2.96
C PHE A 56 -22.40 -5.97 -3.17
N MET A 57 -21.52 -6.95 -2.98
CA MET A 57 -21.92 -8.36 -3.10
C MET A 57 -22.91 -8.75 -2.01
N ASN A 58 -22.68 -8.33 -0.77
CA ASN A 58 -23.61 -8.57 0.33
C ASN A 58 -24.97 -7.91 0.08
N MET A 59 -24.99 -6.70 -0.47
CA MET A 59 -26.23 -6.02 -0.84
C MET A 59 -27.00 -6.77 -1.93
N LEU A 60 -26.28 -7.24 -2.96
CA LEU A 60 -26.87 -8.02 -4.05
C LEU A 60 -27.47 -9.34 -3.53
N THR A 61 -26.73 -10.09 -2.70
CA THR A 61 -27.22 -11.34 -2.10
C THR A 61 -28.50 -11.11 -1.31
N GLN A 62 -28.55 -10.07 -0.47
CA GLN A 62 -29.75 -9.73 0.29
C GLN A 62 -30.95 -9.39 -0.60
N GLN A 63 -30.75 -8.66 -1.71
CA GLN A 63 -31.86 -8.35 -2.63
C GLN A 63 -32.40 -9.61 -3.30
N LEU A 64 -31.52 -10.50 -3.75
CA LEU A 64 -31.92 -11.75 -4.40
C LEU A 64 -32.67 -12.68 -3.43
N GLU A 65 -32.24 -12.79 -2.17
CA GLU A 65 -32.94 -13.57 -1.15
C GLU A 65 -34.35 -13.02 -0.86
N VAL A 66 -34.51 -11.68 -0.85
CA VAL A 66 -35.82 -11.04 -0.69
C VAL A 66 -36.72 -11.31 -1.89
N ASP A 67 -36.21 -11.17 -3.11
CA ASP A 67 -36.98 -11.43 -4.34
C ASP A 67 -37.48 -12.88 -4.40
N ASP A 68 -36.64 -13.85 -4.05
CA ASP A 68 -37.00 -15.27 -4.00
C ASP A 68 -38.07 -15.56 -2.94
N ALA A 69 -37.96 -14.96 -1.74
CA ALA A 69 -38.96 -15.12 -0.68
C ALA A 69 -40.34 -14.56 -1.07
N VAL A 70 -40.39 -13.45 -1.81
CA VAL A 70 -41.64 -12.86 -2.31
C VAL A 70 -42.24 -13.70 -3.45
N ALA A 71 -41.41 -14.36 -4.25
CA ALA A 71 -41.87 -15.23 -5.33
C ALA A 71 -42.51 -16.55 -4.84
N GLU A 72 -42.05 -17.11 -3.70
CA GLU A 72 -42.65 -18.32 -3.12
C GLU A 72 -43.96 -18.07 -2.36
N GLU A 73 -44.27 -16.81 -2.01
CA GLU A 73 -45.49 -16.45 -1.26
C GLU A 73 -46.70 -16.12 -2.17
N ASN A 74 -46.53 -16.13 -3.50
CA ASN A 74 -47.56 -15.78 -4.50
C ASN A 74 -48.07 -16.97 -5.33
#